data_AF-A0A537S5W6-F1
#
_entry.id   AF-A0A537S5W6-F1
#
_cell.length_a   1.000
_cell.length_b   1.000
_cell.length_c   1.000
_cell.angle_alpha   90.00
_cell.angle_beta   90.00
_cell.angle_gamma   90.00
#
_symmetry.space_group_name_H-M   'P 1'
#
loop_
_entity.id
_entity.type
_entity.pdbx_description
1 polymer ?
#
loop_
_entity_poly.entity_id
_entity_poly.type
_entity_poly.pdbx_seq_one_letter_code
_entity_poly.pdbx_strand_id
1 'polypeptide(L)'
;LSAQQPLSSPPHHDELLFIVQHQTAELWFKLEIHELHGAIAALRRSEAQPCYKILARVSTIQSQLMNQWGVLETLTPSEYVQFRHVLGPASGIQSFQHRIIEFMLGNKDPQMLAVFEHDPPAYAQVKAAFEAPSLYDEYLRFLARSGLAIPREVLERDVTTRHQRHPAIVATIKQVYQAPRTYWDAYELAEKLVDLDEAYALWRYRHLKVVSRIIGQKRGTGGTAGVGYLEQIAGRVFFPELWDVRTELEEPRRPATEG
;
A
#
# COMPACT_ATOMS: atom_id res chain seq x y z
N LEU A 1 -20.68 -7.33 18.70
CA LEU A 1 -19.42 -6.98 19.41
C LEU A 1 -19.00 -8.15 20.31
N SER A 2 -18.78 -9.34 19.73
CA SER A 2 -18.52 -10.60 20.46
C SER A 2 -17.31 -11.38 19.92
N ALA A 3 -16.55 -10.74 19.02
CA ALA A 3 -15.39 -11.34 18.35
C ALA A 3 -14.07 -11.09 19.12
N GLN A 4 -14.12 -10.40 20.26
CA GLN A 4 -12.96 -10.10 21.10
C GLN A 4 -12.84 -11.19 22.17
N GLN A 5 -11.96 -12.16 21.94
CA GLN A 5 -11.77 -13.32 22.82
C GLN A 5 -10.30 -13.40 23.26
N PRO A 6 -9.91 -12.73 24.36
CA PRO A 6 -8.56 -12.85 24.94
C PRO A 6 -8.23 -14.30 25.31
N LEU A 7 -6.97 -14.69 25.14
CA LEU A 7 -6.46 -16.04 25.42
C LEU A 7 -5.67 -16.12 26.74
N SER A 8 -5.25 -15.00 27.32
CA SER A 8 -4.50 -14.99 28.59
C SER A 8 -5.34 -15.53 29.75
N SER A 9 -4.70 -16.32 30.62
CA SER A 9 -5.31 -16.85 31.84
C SER A 9 -4.35 -16.68 33.03
N PRO A 10 -4.65 -15.80 34.03
CA PRO A 10 -5.82 -14.92 34.08
C PRO A 10 -5.82 -13.89 32.93
N PRO A 11 -6.98 -13.29 32.59
CA PRO A 11 -7.06 -12.28 31.54
C PRO A 11 -6.07 -11.13 31.76
N HIS A 12 -5.33 -10.78 30.72
CA HIS A 12 -4.41 -9.64 30.74
C HIS A 12 -5.13 -8.38 30.26
N HIS A 13 -4.95 -7.26 30.97
CA HIS A 13 -5.62 -5.99 30.68
C HIS A 13 -5.42 -5.53 29.24
N ASP A 14 -4.17 -5.52 28.78
CA ASP A 14 -3.78 -4.96 27.47
C ASP A 14 -4.02 -5.90 26.27
N GLU A 15 -4.45 -7.14 26.50
CA GLU A 15 -4.72 -8.06 25.38
C GLU A 15 -5.91 -7.58 24.54
N LEU A 16 -6.92 -6.96 25.17
CA LEU A 16 -8.06 -6.40 24.45
C LEU A 16 -7.65 -5.25 23.51
N LEU A 17 -6.73 -4.38 23.95
CA LEU A 17 -6.13 -3.34 23.11
C LEU A 17 -5.51 -3.96 21.85
N PHE A 18 -4.70 -5.01 22.04
CA PHE A 18 -4.03 -5.70 20.93
C PHE A 18 -5.04 -6.27 19.94
N ILE A 19 -6.12 -6.92 20.40
CA ILE A 19 -7.16 -7.47 19.53
C ILE A 19 -7.89 -6.36 18.78
N VAL A 20 -8.37 -5.34 19.48
CA VAL A 20 -9.17 -4.26 18.88
C VAL A 20 -8.36 -3.48 17.84
N GLN A 21 -7.08 -3.21 18.12
CA GLN A 21 -6.16 -2.54 17.18
C GLN A 21 -6.11 -3.25 15.81
N HIS A 22 -6.03 -4.59 15.81
CA HIS A 22 -5.96 -5.36 14.57
C HIS A 22 -7.34 -5.46 13.91
N GLN A 23 -8.41 -5.63 14.68
CA GLN A 23 -9.76 -5.69 14.14
C GLN A 23 -10.19 -4.38 13.48
N THR A 24 -9.84 -3.22 14.04
CA THR A 24 -10.10 -1.92 13.41
C THR A 24 -9.30 -1.77 12.12
N ALA A 25 -8.03 -2.20 12.10
CA ALA A 25 -7.23 -2.22 10.88
C ALA A 25 -7.86 -3.08 9.77
N GLU A 26 -8.31 -4.29 10.10
CA GLU A 26 -8.94 -5.20 9.14
C GLU A 26 -10.28 -4.67 8.60
N LEU A 27 -11.04 -3.92 9.40
CA LEU A 27 -12.24 -3.22 8.90
C LEU A 27 -11.89 -2.09 7.93
N TRP A 28 -10.82 -1.33 8.22
CA TRP A 28 -10.32 -0.31 7.30
C TRP A 28 -9.76 -0.92 6.01
N PHE A 29 -9.00 -2.01 6.08
CA PHE A 29 -8.52 -2.73 4.90
C PHE A 29 -9.68 -3.24 4.04
N LYS A 30 -10.74 -3.76 4.66
CA LYS A 30 -11.94 -4.19 3.94
C LYS A 30 -12.55 -3.05 3.11
N LEU A 31 -12.67 -1.87 3.72
CA LEU A 31 -13.20 -0.70 3.05
C LEU A 31 -12.24 -0.19 1.98
N GLU A 32 -10.93 -0.20 2.24
CA GLU A 32 -9.91 0.21 1.27
C GLU A 32 -9.93 -0.69 0.02
N ILE A 33 -10.04 -2.01 0.16
CA ILE A 33 -10.21 -2.94 -0.97
C ILE A 33 -11.46 -2.60 -1.79
N HIS A 34 -12.58 -2.32 -1.12
CA HIS A 34 -13.82 -1.92 -1.78
C HIS A 34 -13.63 -0.64 -2.62
N GLU A 35 -12.99 0.38 -2.06
CA GLU A 35 -12.73 1.64 -2.75
C GLU A 35 -11.70 1.46 -3.88
N LEU A 36 -10.63 0.70 -3.68
CA LEU A 36 -9.63 0.43 -4.72
C LEU A 36 -10.23 -0.31 -5.92
N HIS A 37 -11.17 -1.25 -5.71
CA HIS A 37 -11.93 -1.85 -6.81
C HIS A 37 -12.73 -0.80 -7.58
N GLY A 38 -13.36 0.14 -6.87
CA GLY A 38 -14.08 1.27 -7.47
C GLY A 38 -13.17 2.17 -8.31
N ALA A 39 -11.98 2.52 -7.80
CA ALA A 39 -11.00 3.35 -8.50
C ALA A 39 -10.48 2.65 -9.77
N ILE A 40 -10.11 1.38 -9.67
CA ILE A 40 -9.69 0.56 -10.83
C ILE A 40 -10.81 0.48 -11.88
N ALA A 41 -12.06 0.27 -11.45
CA ALA A 41 -13.19 0.22 -12.37
C ALA A 41 -13.43 1.57 -13.07
N ALA A 42 -13.26 2.70 -12.37
CA ALA A 42 -13.35 4.03 -12.94
C ALA A 42 -12.24 4.28 -13.97
N LEU A 43 -10.98 3.92 -13.67
CA LEU A 43 -9.87 4.02 -14.63
C LEU A 43 -10.14 3.21 -15.90
N ARG A 44 -10.65 1.97 -15.76
CA ARG A 44 -11.01 1.11 -16.92
C ARG A 44 -12.05 1.74 -17.85
N ARG A 45 -12.98 2.51 -17.29
CA ARG A 45 -13.99 3.27 -18.05
C ARG A 45 -13.50 4.65 -18.52
N SER A 46 -12.24 4.99 -18.24
CA SER A 46 -11.67 6.32 -18.48
C SER A 46 -12.42 7.45 -17.77
N GLU A 47 -12.96 7.17 -16.58
CA GLU A 47 -13.68 8.12 -15.74
C GLU A 47 -12.77 8.67 -14.63
N ALA A 48 -12.03 9.74 -14.93
CA ALA A 48 -11.04 10.26 -13.99
C ALA A 48 -11.69 10.92 -12.74
N GLN A 49 -12.78 11.66 -12.91
CA GLN A 49 -13.47 12.35 -11.81
C GLN A 49 -14.00 11.40 -10.70
N PRO A 50 -14.74 10.33 -11.02
CA PRO A 50 -15.09 9.32 -10.03
C PRO A 50 -13.86 8.70 -9.36
N CYS A 51 -12.78 8.45 -10.12
CA CYS A 51 -11.54 7.91 -9.57
C CYS A 51 -10.93 8.85 -8.51
N TYR A 52 -10.85 10.16 -8.75
CA TYR A 52 -10.36 11.14 -7.76
C TYR A 52 -11.13 11.06 -6.45
N LYS A 53 -12.46 11.08 -6.56
CA LYS A 53 -13.33 11.07 -5.39
C LYS A 53 -13.13 9.81 -4.55
N ILE A 54 -12.93 8.67 -5.21
CA ILE A 54 -12.70 7.38 -4.56
C ILE A 54 -11.31 7.38 -3.92
N LEU A 55 -10.26 7.79 -4.63
CA LEU A 55 -8.90 7.86 -4.09
C LEU A 55 -8.78 8.84 -2.91
N ALA A 56 -9.51 9.96 -2.93
CA ALA A 56 -9.58 10.86 -1.78
C ALA A 56 -10.14 10.17 -0.52
N ARG A 57 -11.09 9.24 -0.69
CA ARG A 57 -11.58 8.41 0.42
C ARG A 57 -10.53 7.40 0.86
N VAL A 58 -9.82 6.77 -0.07
CA VAL A 58 -8.68 5.88 0.24
C VAL A 58 -7.65 6.62 1.09
N SER A 59 -7.25 7.84 0.72
CA SER A 59 -6.33 8.68 1.52
C SER A 59 -6.87 8.99 2.92
N THR A 60 -8.19 9.14 3.07
CA THR A 60 -8.80 9.33 4.38
C THR A 60 -8.74 8.06 5.23
N ILE A 61 -8.94 6.87 4.63
CA ILE A 61 -8.83 5.57 5.28
C ILE A 61 -7.37 5.32 5.73
N GLN A 62 -6.41 5.60 4.85
CA GLN A 62 -4.97 5.58 5.14
C GLN A 62 -4.62 6.42 6.36
N SER A 63 -5.20 7.62 6.46
CA SER A 63 -5.00 8.49 7.62
C SER A 63 -5.50 7.86 8.92
N GLN A 64 -6.63 7.12 8.89
CA GLN A 64 -7.10 6.38 10.07
C GLN A 64 -6.16 5.24 10.44
N LEU A 65 -5.72 4.46 9.45
CA LEU A 65 -4.75 3.37 9.63
C LEU A 65 -3.41 3.88 10.19
N MET A 66 -2.98 5.08 9.77
CA MET A 66 -1.81 5.77 10.30
C MET A 66 -2.01 6.19 11.75
N ASN A 67 -3.12 6.86 12.05
CA ASN A 67 -3.34 7.50 13.34
C ASN A 67 -3.57 6.49 14.46
N GLN A 68 -4.20 5.34 14.16
CA GLN A 68 -4.44 4.30 15.17
C GLN A 68 -3.15 3.72 15.76
N TRP A 69 -1.99 3.85 15.08
CA TRP A 69 -0.70 3.47 15.69
C TRP A 69 -0.44 4.22 17.00
N GLY A 70 -0.92 5.46 17.13
CA GLY A 70 -0.80 6.23 18.37
C GLY A 70 -1.46 5.56 19.58
N VAL A 71 -2.47 4.71 19.36
CA VAL A 71 -3.08 3.92 20.44
C VAL A 71 -2.16 2.76 20.82
N LEU A 72 -1.68 1.97 19.85
CA LEU A 72 -0.80 0.83 20.13
C LEU A 72 0.58 1.26 20.69
N GLU A 73 1.03 2.48 20.40
CA GLU A 73 2.24 3.07 20.99
C GLU A 73 2.19 3.18 22.52
N THR A 74 0.99 3.15 23.12
CA THR A 74 0.82 3.14 24.59
C THR A 74 1.14 1.79 25.22
N LEU A 75 1.17 0.71 24.44
CA LEU A 75 1.57 -0.62 24.90
C LEU A 75 3.09 -0.68 25.11
N THR A 76 3.52 -0.99 26.32
CA THR A 76 4.93 -1.09 26.70
C THR A 76 5.49 -2.50 26.47
N PRO A 77 6.83 -2.64 26.39
CA PRO A 77 7.47 -3.96 26.39
C PRO A 77 7.13 -4.81 27.62
N SER A 78 6.96 -4.16 28.78
CA SER A 78 6.66 -4.80 30.07
C SER A 78 5.26 -5.40 30.11
N GLU A 79 4.28 -4.76 29.47
CA GLU A 79 2.92 -5.30 29.32
C GLU A 79 2.89 -6.38 28.24
N TYR A 80 3.48 -6.11 27.06
CA TYR A 80 3.40 -7.05 25.94
C TYR A 80 4.02 -8.41 26.24
N VAL A 81 5.15 -8.46 26.97
CA VAL A 81 5.82 -9.73 27.29
C VAL A 81 4.94 -10.67 28.13
N GLN A 82 4.00 -10.12 28.91
CA GLN A 82 3.14 -10.91 29.80
C GLN A 82 2.12 -11.76 29.05
N PHE A 83 1.65 -11.32 27.87
CA PHE A 83 0.68 -12.08 27.08
C PHE A 83 1.18 -12.50 25.69
N ARG A 84 2.34 -12.03 25.22
CA ARG A 84 2.89 -12.39 23.89
C ARG A 84 2.90 -13.90 23.61
N HIS A 85 3.09 -14.74 24.64
CA HIS A 85 3.17 -16.19 24.50
C HIS A 85 1.84 -16.83 24.03
N VAL A 86 0.69 -16.22 24.32
CA VAL A 86 -0.62 -16.77 23.89
C VAL A 86 -0.93 -16.52 22.42
N LEU A 87 -0.20 -15.61 21.76
CA LEU A 87 -0.40 -15.29 20.34
C LEU A 87 0.10 -16.40 19.39
N GLY A 88 0.90 -17.34 19.90
CA GLY A 88 1.43 -18.45 19.10
C GLY A 88 2.19 -17.96 17.84
N PRO A 89 1.96 -18.60 16.67
CA PRO A 89 2.62 -18.22 15.42
C PRO A 89 1.95 -17.03 14.69
N ALA A 90 0.91 -16.42 15.27
CA ALA A 90 0.11 -15.41 14.59
C ALA A 90 0.96 -14.19 14.17
N SER A 91 0.78 -13.71 12.95
CA SER A 91 1.53 -12.57 12.40
C SER A 91 0.73 -11.79 11.37
N GLY A 92 1.00 -10.47 11.26
CA GLY A 92 0.42 -9.62 10.22
C GLY A 92 0.72 -10.07 8.78
N ILE A 93 1.71 -10.95 8.58
CA ILE A 93 1.94 -11.62 7.27
C ILE A 93 0.73 -12.44 6.82
N GLN A 94 -0.06 -12.94 7.77
CA GLN A 94 -1.26 -13.74 7.53
C GLN A 94 -2.51 -12.88 7.31
N SER A 95 -2.39 -11.54 7.25
CA SER A 95 -3.50 -10.68 6.84
C SER A 95 -3.72 -10.79 5.32
N PHE A 96 -4.75 -11.53 4.94
CA PHE A 96 -5.10 -11.71 3.52
C PHE A 96 -5.60 -10.39 2.90
N GLN A 97 -6.30 -9.55 3.66
CA GLN A 97 -6.79 -8.26 3.17
C GLN A 97 -5.62 -7.29 2.91
N HIS A 98 -4.67 -7.18 3.84
CA HIS A 98 -3.46 -6.39 3.60
C HIS A 98 -2.66 -6.93 2.40
N ARG A 99 -2.62 -8.25 2.20
CA ARG A 99 -1.97 -8.85 1.02
C ARG A 99 -2.69 -8.50 -0.30
N ILE A 100 -4.03 -8.53 -0.31
CA ILE A 100 -4.84 -8.13 -1.47
C ILE A 100 -4.50 -6.69 -1.86
N ILE A 101 -4.50 -5.79 -0.89
CA ILE A 101 -4.12 -4.38 -1.08
C ILE A 101 -2.74 -4.24 -1.71
N GLU A 102 -1.72 -4.89 -1.12
CA GLU A 102 -0.34 -4.88 -1.65
C GLU A 102 -0.30 -5.32 -3.13
N PHE A 103 -1.08 -6.33 -3.51
CA PHE A 103 -1.19 -6.80 -4.90
C PHE A 103 -1.98 -5.85 -5.80
N MET A 104 -3.05 -5.23 -5.30
CA MET A 104 -3.81 -4.21 -6.01
C MET A 104 -2.95 -2.97 -6.31
N LEU A 105 -1.95 -2.67 -5.48
CA LEU A 105 -1.02 -1.56 -5.68
C LEU A 105 0.23 -1.94 -6.49
N GLY A 106 0.39 -3.22 -6.84
CA GLY A 106 1.44 -3.68 -7.76
C GLY A 106 2.64 -4.37 -7.11
N ASN A 107 2.68 -4.52 -5.78
CA ASN A 107 3.71 -5.30 -5.08
C ASN A 107 3.44 -6.81 -5.17
N LYS A 108 3.44 -7.33 -6.39
CA LYS A 108 3.20 -8.75 -6.72
C LYS A 108 4.36 -9.61 -6.24
N ASP A 109 4.04 -10.64 -5.47
CA ASP A 109 5.01 -11.60 -4.92
C ASP A 109 4.37 -12.99 -4.79
N PRO A 110 4.73 -13.97 -5.64
CA PRO A 110 4.12 -15.29 -5.61
C PRO A 110 4.41 -16.05 -4.32
N GLN A 111 5.50 -15.76 -3.61
CA GLN A 111 5.80 -16.42 -2.33
C GLN A 111 4.77 -16.09 -1.27
N MET A 112 4.14 -14.92 -1.37
CA MET A 112 3.10 -14.49 -0.44
C MET A 112 1.75 -15.17 -0.69
N LEU A 113 1.53 -15.80 -1.85
CA LEU A 113 0.34 -16.63 -2.08
C LEU A 113 0.38 -17.91 -1.25
N ALA A 114 1.56 -18.54 -1.17
CA ALA A 114 1.76 -19.81 -0.47
C ALA A 114 1.36 -19.72 1.02
N VAL A 115 1.49 -18.54 1.63
CA VAL A 115 1.08 -18.28 3.02
C VAL A 115 -0.39 -18.63 3.26
N PHE A 116 -1.26 -18.51 2.25
CA PHE A 116 -2.70 -18.68 2.37
C PHE A 116 -3.21 -20.05 1.88
N GLU A 117 -2.34 -20.97 1.44
CA GLU A 117 -2.76 -22.29 0.91
C GLU A 117 -3.59 -23.12 1.90
N HIS A 118 -3.41 -22.89 3.20
CA HIS A 118 -4.17 -23.53 4.27
C HIS A 118 -5.62 -23.03 4.40
N ASP A 119 -5.97 -21.89 3.79
CA ASP A 119 -7.28 -21.26 3.82
C ASP A 119 -7.77 -21.01 2.36
N PRO A 120 -8.49 -21.98 1.75
CA PRO A 120 -8.91 -21.87 0.35
C PRO A 120 -9.75 -20.63 0.02
N PRO A 121 -10.72 -20.19 0.86
CA PRO A 121 -11.42 -18.92 0.67
C PRO A 121 -10.52 -17.69 0.65
N ALA A 122 -9.54 -17.59 1.57
CA ALA A 122 -8.59 -16.47 1.57
C ALA A 122 -7.64 -16.54 0.37
N TYR A 123 -7.11 -17.73 0.08
CA TYR A 123 -6.24 -17.98 -1.07
C TYR A 123 -6.89 -17.55 -2.38
N ALA A 124 -8.16 -17.90 -2.61
CA ALA A 124 -8.88 -17.53 -3.83
C ALA A 124 -8.96 -16.01 -4.01
N GLN A 125 -9.23 -15.25 -2.94
CA GLN A 125 -9.30 -13.79 -2.99
C GLN A 125 -7.92 -13.16 -3.24
N VAL A 126 -6.88 -13.65 -2.55
CA VAL A 126 -5.51 -13.17 -2.73
C VAL A 126 -5.01 -13.49 -4.14
N LYS A 127 -5.29 -14.69 -4.66
CA LYS A 127 -4.94 -15.11 -6.02
C LYS A 127 -5.64 -14.26 -7.08
N ALA A 128 -6.93 -13.94 -6.90
CA ALA A 128 -7.64 -13.05 -7.80
C ALA A 128 -6.99 -11.66 -7.87
N ALA A 129 -6.59 -11.10 -6.72
CA ALA A 129 -5.87 -9.83 -6.68
C ALA A 129 -4.45 -9.94 -7.26
N PHE A 130 -3.78 -11.09 -7.14
CA PHE A 130 -2.46 -11.35 -7.72
C PHE A 130 -2.50 -11.40 -9.26
N GLU A 131 -3.49 -12.07 -9.84
CA GLU A 131 -3.63 -12.26 -11.29
C GLU A 131 -4.27 -11.05 -12.01
N ALA A 132 -4.90 -10.14 -11.26
CA ALA A 132 -5.47 -8.94 -11.83
C ALA A 132 -4.42 -7.84 -12.07
N PRO A 133 -4.61 -6.96 -13.09
CA PRO A 133 -3.84 -5.73 -13.22
C PRO A 133 -3.94 -4.86 -11.96
N SER A 134 -2.83 -4.24 -11.57
CA SER A 134 -2.78 -3.30 -10.45
C SER A 134 -3.41 -1.94 -10.79
N LEU A 135 -3.62 -1.12 -9.77
CA LEU A 135 -4.02 0.29 -9.92
C LEU A 135 -3.05 1.05 -10.83
N TYR A 136 -1.75 0.79 -10.74
CA TYR A 136 -0.75 1.42 -11.61
C TYR A 136 -0.84 0.95 -13.05
N ASP A 137 -1.03 -0.36 -13.27
CA ASP A 137 -1.24 -0.90 -14.63
C ASP A 137 -2.47 -0.25 -15.30
N GLU A 138 -3.54 -0.04 -14.53
CA GLU A 138 -4.76 0.59 -15.05
C GLU A 138 -4.62 2.10 -15.24
N TYR A 139 -3.80 2.78 -14.43
CA TYR A 139 -3.40 4.16 -14.67
C TYR A 139 -2.61 4.30 -15.98
N LEU A 140 -1.62 3.43 -16.21
CA LEU A 140 -0.85 3.44 -17.46
C LEU A 140 -1.73 3.14 -18.68
N ARG A 141 -2.67 2.20 -18.57
CA ARG A 141 -3.67 1.96 -19.62
C ARG A 141 -4.62 3.14 -19.82
N PHE A 142 -4.96 3.88 -18.75
CA PHE A 142 -5.72 5.12 -18.85
C PHE A 142 -4.95 6.20 -19.61
N LEU A 143 -3.64 6.36 -19.35
CA LEU A 143 -2.78 7.28 -20.12
C LEU A 143 -2.77 6.90 -21.61
N ALA A 144 -2.60 5.61 -21.92
CA ALA A 144 -2.62 5.11 -23.29
C ALA A 144 -3.95 5.40 -24.00
N ARG A 145 -5.09 5.13 -23.34
CA ARG A 145 -6.43 5.47 -23.86
C ARG A 145 -6.64 6.97 -24.05
N SER A 146 -5.95 7.80 -23.26
CA SER A 146 -5.95 9.27 -23.36
C SER A 146 -4.99 9.81 -24.44
N GLY A 147 -4.35 8.94 -25.23
CA GLY A 147 -3.48 9.33 -26.35
C GLY A 147 -2.01 9.56 -25.97
N LEU A 148 -1.60 9.22 -24.76
CA LEU A 148 -0.19 9.29 -24.33
C LEU A 148 0.58 8.03 -24.71
N ALA A 149 1.88 8.19 -24.97
CA ALA A 149 2.74 7.15 -25.54
C ALA A 149 3.22 6.13 -24.49
N ILE A 150 2.36 5.18 -24.10
CA ILE A 150 2.75 4.05 -23.27
C ILE A 150 3.16 2.85 -24.14
N PRO A 151 4.36 2.25 -23.93
CA PRO A 151 4.82 1.10 -24.71
C PRO A 151 3.89 -0.12 -24.61
N ARG A 152 3.75 -0.85 -25.72
CA ARG A 152 2.86 -2.02 -25.80
C ARG A 152 3.27 -3.13 -24.83
N GLU A 153 4.57 -3.35 -24.69
CA GLU A 153 5.18 -4.32 -23.78
C GLU A 153 4.86 -4.03 -22.31
N VAL A 154 4.57 -2.78 -21.94
CA VAL A 154 4.09 -2.41 -20.60
C VAL A 154 2.61 -2.71 -20.46
N LEU A 155 1.81 -2.41 -21.49
CA LEU A 155 0.34 -2.59 -21.47
C LEU A 155 -0.08 -4.06 -21.47
N GLU A 156 0.70 -4.91 -22.16
CA GLU A 156 0.45 -6.35 -22.38
C GLU A 156 1.36 -7.27 -21.54
N ARG A 157 2.07 -6.73 -20.55
CA ARG A 157 2.97 -7.50 -19.68
C ARG A 157 2.24 -8.58 -18.87
N ASP A 158 2.99 -9.56 -18.37
CA ASP A 158 2.53 -10.45 -17.32
C ASP A 158 2.35 -9.69 -15.99
N VAL A 159 1.09 -9.45 -15.61
CA VAL A 159 0.71 -8.69 -14.40
C VAL A 159 0.94 -9.45 -13.10
N THR A 160 1.27 -10.74 -13.15
CA THR A 160 1.64 -11.54 -11.97
C THR A 160 3.05 -11.24 -11.48
N THR A 161 3.84 -10.54 -12.29
CA THR A 161 5.17 -10.03 -11.93
C THR A 161 5.08 -8.59 -11.44
N ARG A 162 6.02 -8.19 -10.58
CA ARG A 162 6.13 -6.80 -10.14
C ARG A 162 6.50 -5.91 -11.33
N HIS A 163 5.79 -4.79 -11.47
CA HIS A 163 6.11 -3.74 -12.44
C HIS A 163 7.59 -3.34 -12.37
N GLN A 164 8.23 -3.23 -13.54
CA GLN A 164 9.62 -2.84 -13.66
C GLN A 164 9.69 -1.43 -14.26
N ARG A 165 10.64 -0.63 -13.75
CA ARG A 165 10.88 0.73 -14.23
C ARG A 165 11.07 0.75 -15.74
N HIS A 166 10.40 1.69 -16.41
CA HIS A 166 10.51 1.86 -17.85
C HIS A 166 10.79 3.33 -18.25
N PRO A 167 11.93 3.64 -18.91
CA PRO A 167 12.28 5.02 -19.27
C PRO A 167 11.22 5.75 -20.10
N ALA A 168 10.53 5.06 -21.01
CA ALA A 168 9.45 5.67 -21.80
C ALA A 168 8.23 6.10 -20.96
N ILE A 169 7.98 5.44 -19.82
CA ILE A 169 6.93 5.85 -18.88
C ILE A 169 7.36 7.15 -18.18
N VAL A 170 8.62 7.25 -17.74
CA VAL A 170 9.17 8.49 -17.17
C VAL A 170 9.05 9.65 -18.15
N ALA A 171 9.39 9.45 -19.43
CA ALA A 171 9.24 10.47 -20.47
C ALA A 171 7.78 10.90 -20.67
N THR A 172 6.84 9.95 -20.64
CA THR A 172 5.40 10.23 -20.73
C THR A 172 4.89 11.02 -19.51
N ILE A 173 5.31 10.65 -18.31
CA ILE A 173 4.94 11.37 -17.09
C ILE A 173 5.57 12.77 -17.12
N LYS A 174 6.82 12.92 -17.59
CA LYS A 174 7.45 14.24 -17.77
C LYS A 174 6.60 15.14 -18.66
N GLN A 175 6.11 14.64 -19.79
CA GLN A 175 5.19 15.38 -20.67
C GLN A 175 3.91 15.82 -19.93
N VAL A 176 3.33 14.97 -19.10
CA VAL A 176 2.16 15.31 -18.27
C VAL A 176 2.46 16.47 -17.33
N TYR A 177 3.57 16.39 -16.58
CA TYR A 177 3.97 17.41 -15.60
C TYR A 177 4.45 18.73 -16.23
N GLN A 178 4.94 18.71 -17.48
CA GLN A 178 5.31 19.93 -18.21
C GLN A 178 4.11 20.70 -18.77
N ALA A 179 2.93 20.06 -18.87
CA ALA A 179 1.72 20.69 -19.39
C ALA A 179 0.46 20.28 -18.58
N PRO A 180 0.40 20.59 -17.27
CA PRO A 180 -0.67 20.09 -16.39
C PRO A 180 -2.06 20.61 -16.80
N ARG A 181 -2.16 21.79 -17.41
CA ARG A 181 -3.45 22.31 -17.91
C ARG A 181 -4.00 21.49 -19.09
N THR A 182 -3.10 20.93 -19.91
CA THR A 182 -3.47 20.09 -21.05
C THR A 182 -3.79 18.67 -20.60
N TYR A 183 -2.99 18.14 -19.67
CA TYR A 183 -3.10 16.76 -19.17
C TYR A 183 -3.63 16.71 -17.75
N TRP A 184 -4.62 17.56 -17.43
CA TRP A 184 -5.10 17.74 -16.06
C TRP A 184 -5.47 16.42 -15.40
N ASP A 185 -6.18 15.56 -16.13
CA ASP A 185 -6.64 14.31 -15.53
C ASP A 185 -5.49 13.32 -15.26
N ALA A 186 -4.53 13.23 -16.17
CA ALA A 186 -3.34 12.40 -15.98
C ALA A 186 -2.45 12.93 -14.84
N TYR A 187 -2.37 14.26 -14.70
CA TYR A 187 -1.60 14.96 -13.68
C TYR A 187 -2.21 14.79 -12.29
N GLU A 188 -3.52 15.04 -12.13
CA GLU A 188 -4.21 14.89 -10.85
C GLU A 188 -4.19 13.43 -10.38
N LEU A 189 -4.40 12.46 -11.29
CA LEU A 189 -4.26 11.05 -10.95
C LEU A 189 -2.83 10.69 -10.51
N ALA A 190 -1.80 11.25 -11.16
CA ALA A 190 -0.41 11.02 -10.79
C ALA A 190 -0.13 11.48 -9.35
N GLU A 191 -0.58 12.67 -8.98
CA GLU A 191 -0.42 13.18 -7.62
C GLU A 191 -1.21 12.34 -6.59
N LYS A 192 -2.42 11.88 -6.91
CA LYS A 192 -3.17 10.96 -6.02
C LYS A 192 -2.48 9.63 -5.80
N LEU A 193 -1.80 9.10 -6.81
CA LEU A 193 -1.01 7.87 -6.66
C LEU A 193 0.23 8.12 -5.80
N VAL A 194 0.87 9.28 -5.93
CA VAL A 194 2.02 9.67 -5.10
C VAL A 194 1.59 9.85 -3.64
N ASP A 195 0.46 10.53 -3.38
CA ASP A 195 -0.14 10.66 -2.05
C ASP A 195 -0.36 9.28 -1.41
N LEU A 196 -0.84 8.31 -2.19
CA LEU A 196 -1.11 6.95 -1.73
C LEU A 196 0.18 6.18 -1.41
N ASP A 197 1.20 6.26 -2.27
CA ASP A 197 2.48 5.58 -2.07
C ASP A 197 3.21 6.15 -0.84
N GLU A 198 3.22 7.48 -0.69
CA GLU A 198 3.79 8.16 0.48
C GLU A 198 3.08 7.73 1.78
N ALA A 199 1.74 7.75 1.78
CA ALA A 199 0.96 7.37 2.96
C ALA A 199 1.22 5.92 3.39
N TYR A 200 1.36 4.99 2.44
CA TYR A 200 1.76 3.61 2.73
C TYR A 200 3.18 3.50 3.27
N ALA A 201 4.14 4.22 2.68
CA ALA A 201 5.52 4.22 3.14
C ALA A 201 5.62 4.71 4.59
N LEU A 202 4.92 5.81 4.91
CA LEU A 202 4.81 6.33 6.26
C LEU A 202 4.14 5.32 7.20
N TRP A 203 3.10 4.61 6.73
CA TRP A 203 2.38 3.63 7.57
C TRP A 203 3.27 2.43 7.90
N ARG A 204 4.02 1.92 6.91
CA ARG A 204 5.02 0.86 7.09
C ARG A 204 6.14 1.31 8.03
N TYR A 205 6.60 2.55 7.91
CA TYR A 205 7.63 3.09 8.80
C TYR A 205 7.12 3.24 10.24
N ARG A 206 5.90 3.72 10.42
CA ARG A 206 5.30 3.83 11.75
C ARG A 206 5.07 2.44 12.36
N HIS A 207 4.59 1.47 11.59
CA HIS A 207 4.50 0.07 12.00
C HIS A 207 5.88 -0.46 12.46
N LEU A 208 6.92 -0.26 11.66
CA LEU A 208 8.30 -0.59 12.02
C LEU A 208 8.70 0.02 13.37
N LYS A 209 8.45 1.31 13.60
CA LYS A 209 8.80 1.96 14.88
C LYS A 209 8.00 1.44 16.06
N VAL A 210 6.70 1.16 15.87
CA VAL A 210 5.85 0.55 16.89
C VAL A 210 6.34 -0.85 17.27
N VAL A 211 6.71 -1.67 16.29
CA VAL A 211 7.30 -2.99 16.55
C VAL A 211 8.64 -2.85 17.26
N SER A 212 9.53 -1.96 16.79
CA SER A 212 10.84 -1.73 17.42
C SER A 212 10.74 -1.30 18.88
N ARG A 213 9.78 -0.43 19.23
CA ARG A 213 9.61 0.02 20.63
C ARG A 213 8.99 -1.04 21.54
N ILE A 214 8.19 -1.97 21.01
CA ILE A 214 7.52 -3.02 21.81
C ILE A 214 8.41 -4.27 21.96
N ILE A 215 9.03 -4.74 20.88
CA ILE A 215 9.78 -6.01 20.88
C ILE A 215 11.28 -5.87 20.64
N GLY A 216 11.78 -4.67 20.31
CA GLY A 216 13.18 -4.47 19.91
C GLY A 216 13.54 -5.33 18.69
N GLN A 217 14.73 -5.93 18.72
CA GLN A 217 15.25 -6.80 17.64
C GLN A 217 14.81 -8.27 17.77
N LYS A 218 13.81 -8.58 18.61
CA LYS A 218 13.30 -9.96 18.72
C LYS A 218 12.69 -10.40 17.39
N ARG A 219 12.86 -11.68 17.05
CA ARG A 219 12.20 -12.30 15.88
C ARG A 219 10.68 -12.14 15.98
N GLY A 220 10.03 -12.06 14.82
CA GLY A 220 8.57 -12.03 14.72
C GLY A 220 7.96 -13.38 15.10
N THR A 221 6.73 -13.35 15.61
CA THR A 221 5.93 -14.57 15.91
C THR A 221 5.67 -15.42 14.66
N GLY A 222 5.56 -14.79 13.49
CA GLY A 222 5.45 -15.47 12.19
C GLY A 222 6.77 -15.95 11.58
N GLY A 223 7.84 -16.06 12.37
CA GLY A 223 9.13 -16.62 11.92
C GLY A 223 10.07 -15.65 11.17
N THR A 224 9.63 -14.42 10.89
CA THR A 224 10.48 -13.40 10.23
C THR A 224 11.63 -12.91 11.11
N ALA A 225 12.58 -12.20 10.50
CA ALA A 225 13.63 -11.47 11.19
C ALA A 225 13.11 -10.28 12.04
N GLY A 226 11.78 -10.08 12.16
CA GLY A 226 11.19 -8.99 12.92
C GLY A 226 11.48 -7.63 12.27
N VAL A 227 12.13 -6.75 13.01
CA VAL A 227 12.47 -5.37 12.61
C VAL A 227 13.25 -5.33 11.29
N GLY A 228 14.24 -6.20 11.09
CA GLY A 228 15.03 -6.20 9.85
C GLY A 228 14.20 -6.51 8.58
N TYR A 229 13.17 -7.35 8.69
CA TYR A 229 12.23 -7.56 7.57
C TYR A 229 11.40 -6.29 7.31
N LEU A 230 10.94 -5.62 8.37
CA LEU A 230 10.15 -4.39 8.26
C LEU A 230 10.97 -3.23 7.67
N GLU A 231 12.26 -3.11 8.00
CA GLU A 231 13.18 -2.14 7.40
C GLU A 231 13.31 -2.33 5.89
N GLN A 232 13.43 -3.58 5.42
CA GLN A 232 13.53 -3.90 4.00
C GLN A 232 12.26 -3.55 3.21
N ILE A 233 11.08 -3.67 3.82
CA ILE A 233 9.81 -3.40 3.13
C ILE A 233 9.38 -1.93 3.24
N ALA A 234 9.83 -1.20 4.26
CA ALA A 234 9.41 0.19 4.51
C ALA A 234 9.80 1.15 3.37
N GLY A 235 10.94 0.91 2.71
CA GLY A 235 11.42 1.74 1.59
C GLY A 235 10.90 1.33 0.20
N ARG A 236 9.97 0.36 0.10
CA ARG A 236 9.44 -0.06 -1.20
C ARG A 236 8.44 0.96 -1.74
N VAL A 237 8.65 1.36 -2.98
CA VAL A 237 7.71 2.20 -3.76
C VAL A 237 6.81 1.33 -4.62
N PHE A 238 5.55 1.73 -4.77
CA PHE A 238 4.60 1.10 -5.67
C PHE A 238 4.69 1.67 -7.09
N PHE A 239 4.91 2.99 -7.22
CA PHE A 239 4.81 3.71 -8.50
C PHE A 239 6.14 4.39 -8.87
N PRO A 240 7.18 3.63 -9.22
CA PRO A 240 8.54 4.15 -9.24
C PRO A 240 8.74 5.30 -10.24
N GLU A 241 8.16 5.25 -11.43
CA GLU A 241 8.34 6.31 -12.43
C GLU A 241 7.68 7.64 -12.04
N LEU A 242 6.65 7.60 -11.20
CA LEU A 242 6.09 8.84 -10.64
C LEU A 242 7.12 9.51 -9.72
N TRP A 243 7.92 8.76 -8.96
CA TRP A 243 9.01 9.33 -8.17
C TRP A 243 10.21 9.73 -9.03
N ASP A 244 10.62 8.87 -9.97
CA ASP A 244 11.80 9.08 -10.81
C ASP A 244 11.66 10.33 -11.70
N VAL A 245 10.45 10.68 -12.16
CA VAL A 245 10.25 11.87 -13.01
C VAL A 245 10.69 13.17 -12.32
N ARG A 246 10.69 13.24 -10.98
CA ARG A 246 11.01 14.48 -10.24
C ARG A 246 12.42 14.98 -10.55
N THR A 247 13.37 14.10 -10.89
CA THR A 247 14.73 14.48 -11.28
C THR A 247 14.87 14.88 -12.74
N GLU A 248 13.87 14.57 -13.58
CA GLU A 248 13.87 14.83 -15.03
C GLU A 248 13.14 16.13 -15.41
N LEU A 249 12.44 16.75 -14.45
CA LEU A 249 11.74 18.01 -14.66
C LEU A 249 12.74 19.16 -14.78
N GLU A 250 12.54 20.00 -15.80
CA GLU A 250 13.41 21.15 -16.06
C GLU A 250 13.04 22.33 -15.16
N GLU A 251 14.04 22.97 -14.55
CA GLU A 251 13.83 24.23 -13.84
C GLU A 251 13.55 25.36 -14.84
N PRO A 252 12.64 26.30 -14.51
CA PRO A 252 12.47 27.51 -15.31
C PRO A 252 13.82 28.24 -15.42
N ARG A 253 14.25 28.54 -16.65
CA ARG A 253 15.45 29.32 -16.88
C ARG A 253 15.33 30.64 -16.12
N ARG A 254 16.25 30.91 -15.18
CA ARG A 254 16.31 32.24 -14.54
C ARG A 254 16.43 33.30 -15.65
N PRO A 255 15.61 34.36 -15.64
CA PRO A 255 15.80 35.46 -16.56
C PRO A 255 17.24 35.96 -16.40
N ALA A 256 17.94 36.14 -17.52
CA ALA A 256 19.26 36.73 -17.49
C ALA A 256 19.16 38.08 -16.80
N THR A 257 19.93 38.28 -15.72
CA THR A 257 20.10 39.60 -15.14
C THR A 257 20.74 40.49 -16.21
N GLU A 258 19.98 41.42 -16.76
CA GLU A 258 20.51 42.51 -17.58
C GLU A 258 21.52 43.27 -16.71
N GLY A 259 22.79 43.21 -17.10
CA GLY A 259 23.90 43.94 -16.50
C GLY A 259 24.21 45.21 -17.27
#